data_AF-A0A959Y7R9-F1
#
_entry.id   AF-A0A959Y7R9-F1
#
_cell.length_a   1.000
_cell.length_b   1.000
_cell.length_c   1.000
_cell.angle_alpha   90.00
_cell.angle_beta   90.00
_cell.angle_gamma   90.00
#
_symmetry.space_group_name_H-M   'P 1'
#
loop_
_entity.id
_entity.type
_entity.pdbx_description
1 polymer ?
#
loop_
_entity_poly.entity_id
_entity_poly.type
_entity_poly.pdbx_seq_one_letter_code
_entity_poly.pdbx_strand_id
1 'polypeptide(L)'
;MRTITTLLFGIQCLAPAAAQRSIVIYEGLFSGAQATVHGNWNAVGPNAIWNDRIGSIRVPEGQRVILYEDIGFQGRSIEIDRDWDASGDQRAWAGRVSSIRVVQGPQLLSFLFSAYTRWGGNSGRWERSQDLRITSAGEFHWGNTRLHAVRVDPDMTFHWSMEDGNATNGCVRFVEDRLSGWVQHPGEGPLDFQGEFLGVSGSADPRGSRF
;
A
#
# COMPACT_ATOMS: atom_id res chain seq x y z
N MET A 1 -30.06 19.64 -24.81
CA MET A 1 -28.78 19.89 -25.52
C MET A 1 -27.83 20.55 -24.53
N ARG A 2 -26.79 19.81 -24.13
CA ARG A 2 -25.48 20.27 -23.63
C ARG A 2 -25.43 21.25 -22.43
N THR A 3 -25.03 20.72 -21.28
CA THR A 3 -23.91 21.27 -20.48
C THR A 3 -23.37 20.16 -19.57
N ILE A 4 -22.50 19.34 -20.15
CA ILE A 4 -21.53 18.52 -19.41
C ILE A 4 -20.48 19.52 -18.93
N THR A 5 -20.65 20.02 -17.71
CA THR A 5 -19.69 20.93 -17.08
C THR A 5 -18.53 20.10 -16.54
N THR A 6 -17.49 20.03 -17.35
CA THR A 6 -16.07 19.92 -17.00
C THR A 6 -15.76 19.94 -15.51
N LEU A 7 -15.40 18.78 -14.94
CA LEU A 7 -14.52 18.71 -13.76
C LEU A 7 -13.16 18.21 -14.24
N LEU A 8 -12.45 19.09 -14.94
CA LEU A 8 -11.02 18.97 -15.23
C LEU A 8 -10.33 20.05 -14.39
N PHE A 9 -9.25 19.68 -13.72
CA PHE A 9 -8.34 20.51 -12.93
C PHE A 9 -8.71 20.85 -11.47
N GLY A 10 -8.27 19.94 -10.60
CA GLY A 10 -7.88 20.22 -9.22
C GLY A 10 -6.70 19.37 -8.73
N ILE A 11 -5.95 18.70 -9.61
CA ILE A 11 -4.65 18.12 -9.23
C ILE A 11 -3.62 19.23 -9.36
N GLN A 12 -3.73 20.25 -8.51
CA GLN A 12 -2.62 21.17 -8.30
C GLN A 12 -1.58 20.42 -7.50
N CYS A 13 -0.53 19.99 -8.22
CA CYS A 13 0.85 19.90 -7.79
C CYS A 13 1.10 20.14 -6.28
N LEU A 14 0.73 19.18 -5.43
CA LEU A 14 1.65 18.78 -4.38
C LEU A 14 2.45 17.66 -5.03
N ALA A 15 3.57 18.00 -5.65
CA ALA A 15 4.69 17.08 -5.58
C ALA A 15 4.76 16.73 -4.09
N PRO A 16 4.57 15.47 -3.67
CA PRO A 16 4.88 15.16 -2.30
C PRO A 16 6.33 15.58 -2.19
N ALA A 17 6.61 16.60 -1.37
CA ALA A 17 7.97 16.85 -0.92
C ALA A 17 8.47 15.47 -0.55
N ALA A 18 9.52 15.00 -1.23
CA ALA A 18 10.08 13.69 -0.98
C ALA A 18 10.56 13.73 0.47
N ALA A 19 9.65 13.47 1.40
CA ALA A 19 9.93 13.31 2.80
C ALA A 19 10.93 12.16 2.79
N GLN A 20 12.18 12.49 3.07
CA GLN A 20 13.28 11.57 2.91
C GLN A 20 13.12 10.48 3.97
N ARG A 21 12.31 9.47 3.66
CA ARG A 21 12.02 8.33 4.52
C ARG A 21 13.33 7.56 4.66
N SER A 22 13.83 7.54 5.89
CA SER A 22 15.04 6.84 6.26
C SER A 22 14.69 5.47 6.82
N ILE A 23 15.45 4.46 6.42
CA ILE A 23 15.43 3.17 7.10
C ILE A 23 16.32 3.23 8.34
N VAL A 24 16.10 2.33 9.29
CA VAL A 24 16.99 2.16 10.45
C VAL A 24 17.57 0.75 10.41
N ILE A 25 18.90 0.64 10.38
CA ILE A 25 19.61 -0.63 10.43
C ILE A 25 20.02 -0.95 11.87
N TYR A 26 19.98 -2.23 12.24
CA TYR A 26 20.33 -2.74 13.57
C TYR A 26 21.35 -3.87 13.45
N GLU A 27 22.24 -3.97 14.43
CA GLU A 27 23.20 -5.07 14.51
C GLU A 27 22.52 -6.39 14.89
N GLY A 28 21.57 -6.36 15.84
CA GLY A 28 20.81 -7.53 16.28
C GLY A 28 19.45 -7.65 15.59
N LEU A 29 18.57 -8.48 16.19
CA LEU A 29 17.15 -8.58 15.85
C LEU A 29 16.41 -7.41 16.51
N PHE A 30 16.36 -6.28 15.82
CA PHE A 30 15.81 -4.99 16.23
C PHE A 30 16.37 -4.47 17.56
N SER A 31 17.65 -4.74 17.80
CA SER A 31 18.36 -4.44 19.05
C SER A 31 19.85 -4.18 18.81
N GLY A 32 20.54 -3.69 19.83
CA GLY A 32 21.97 -3.38 19.76
C GLY A 32 22.25 -2.02 19.12
N ALA A 33 23.42 -1.87 18.53
CA ALA A 33 23.77 -0.66 17.78
C ALA A 33 22.75 -0.43 16.65
N GLN A 34 22.45 0.83 16.36
CA GLN A 34 21.56 1.22 15.27
C GLN A 34 22.13 2.41 14.49
N ALA A 35 21.79 2.52 13.21
CA ALA A 35 22.09 3.69 12.39
C ALA A 35 20.92 4.02 11.45
N THR A 36 20.77 5.30 11.14
CA THR A 36 19.73 5.79 10.23
C THR A 36 20.31 5.99 8.83
N VAL A 37 19.61 5.48 7.81
CA VAL A 37 20.04 5.50 6.41
C VAL A 37 19.03 6.28 5.59
N HIS A 38 19.46 7.41 5.01
CA HIS A 38 18.61 8.38 4.31
C HIS A 38 18.58 8.19 2.77
N GLY A 39 19.11 7.09 2.25
CA GLY A 39 19.20 6.82 0.82
C GLY A 39 20.07 5.60 0.52
N ASN A 40 20.60 5.52 -0.70
CA ASN A 40 21.55 4.47 -1.06
C ASN A 40 22.74 4.47 -0.10
N TRP A 41 23.12 3.28 0.36
CA TRP A 41 24.09 3.10 1.43
C TRP A 41 25.07 1.98 1.12
N ASN A 42 26.34 2.20 1.50
CA ASN A 42 27.43 1.26 1.34
C ASN A 42 28.21 1.18 2.65
N ALA A 43 28.64 -0.03 3.02
CA ALA A 43 29.46 -0.30 4.19
C ALA A 43 30.94 0.02 3.95
N VAL A 44 31.23 1.27 3.58
CA VAL A 44 32.59 1.77 3.29
C VAL A 44 32.90 3.02 4.11
N GLY A 45 34.19 3.29 4.31
CA GLY A 45 34.62 4.46 5.07
C GLY A 45 34.05 4.45 6.50
N PRO A 46 33.39 5.52 6.97
CA PRO A 46 32.78 5.55 8.30
C PRO A 46 31.73 4.45 8.54
N ASN A 47 31.12 3.94 7.47
CA ASN A 47 30.11 2.88 7.56
C ASN A 47 30.71 1.47 7.55
N ALA A 48 32.03 1.31 7.38
CA ALA A 48 32.68 0.00 7.32
C ALA A 48 32.46 -0.84 8.60
N ILE A 49 32.21 -0.18 9.74
CA ILE A 49 31.83 -0.85 11.00
C ILE A 49 30.53 -1.66 10.90
N TRP A 50 29.70 -1.40 9.89
CA TRP A 50 28.42 -2.09 9.66
C TRP A 50 28.50 -3.22 8.63
N ASN A 51 29.63 -3.37 7.94
CA ASN A 51 29.81 -4.41 6.92
C ASN A 51 29.59 -5.79 7.56
N ASP A 52 28.76 -6.62 6.94
CA ASP A 52 28.47 -7.98 7.41
C ASP A 52 27.96 -8.06 8.87
N ARG A 53 27.33 -6.99 9.36
CA ARG A 53 26.86 -6.90 10.75
C ARG A 53 25.39 -6.56 10.91
N ILE A 54 24.71 -6.21 9.83
CA ILE A 54 23.29 -5.86 9.88
C ILE A 54 22.47 -7.14 10.10
N GLY A 55 21.80 -7.22 11.24
CA GLY A 55 20.93 -8.34 11.63
C GLY A 55 19.44 -8.07 11.39
N SER A 56 19.04 -6.79 11.31
CA SER A 56 17.67 -6.38 10.97
C SER A 56 17.58 -4.93 10.52
N ILE A 57 16.46 -4.60 9.88
CA ILE A 57 16.20 -3.31 9.26
C ILE A 57 14.74 -2.94 9.49
N ARG A 58 14.49 -1.73 9.99
CA ARG A 58 13.16 -1.11 9.95
C ARG A 58 12.97 -0.36 8.65
N VAL A 59 11.93 -0.73 7.91
CA VAL A 59 11.60 -0.12 6.62
C VAL A 59 10.27 0.62 6.77
N PRO A 60 10.26 1.96 6.64
CA PRO A 60 9.02 2.72 6.65
C PRO A 60 8.03 2.17 5.62
N GLU A 61 6.76 2.15 5.98
CA GLU A 61 5.69 1.66 5.11
C GLU A 61 5.80 2.31 3.72
N GLY A 62 5.74 1.47 2.67
CA GLY A 62 5.77 1.89 1.26
C GLY A 62 7.11 2.41 0.77
N GLN A 63 8.15 2.25 1.58
CA GLN A 63 9.52 2.27 1.09
C GLN A 63 9.92 0.86 0.68
N ARG A 64 10.72 0.77 -0.37
CA ARG A 64 11.28 -0.48 -0.87
C ARG A 64 12.79 -0.35 -0.93
N VAL A 65 13.49 -1.37 -0.50
CA VAL A 65 14.95 -1.39 -0.56
C VAL A 65 15.45 -2.74 -1.06
N ILE A 66 16.61 -2.73 -1.69
CA ILE A 66 17.31 -3.94 -2.12
C ILE A 66 18.57 -4.06 -1.28
N LEU A 67 18.71 -5.18 -0.58
CA LEU A 67 19.90 -5.54 0.18
C LEU A 67 20.84 -6.34 -0.73
N TYR A 68 22.14 -6.09 -0.63
CA TYR A 68 23.18 -6.75 -1.41
C TYR A 68 24.24 -7.34 -0.50
N GLU A 69 24.76 -8.51 -0.88
CA GLU A 69 25.81 -9.17 -0.11
C GLU A 69 27.17 -8.51 -0.26
N ASP A 70 27.41 -7.85 -1.39
CA ASP A 70 28.66 -7.12 -1.66
C ASP A 70 28.46 -5.60 -1.58
N ILE A 71 29.55 -4.88 -1.36
CA ILE A 71 29.58 -3.42 -1.49
C ILE A 71 29.32 -2.99 -2.95
N GLY A 72 28.84 -1.76 -3.16
CA GLY A 72 28.61 -1.23 -4.50
C GLY A 72 27.37 -1.79 -5.20
N PHE A 73 26.44 -2.39 -4.46
CA PHE A 73 25.18 -2.96 -4.96
C PHE A 73 25.39 -4.15 -5.91
N GLN A 74 26.26 -5.07 -5.51
CA GLN A 74 26.67 -6.24 -6.29
C GLN A 74 26.40 -7.55 -5.53
N GLY A 75 26.65 -8.67 -6.20
CA GLY A 75 26.44 -10.01 -5.63
C GLY A 75 24.96 -10.38 -5.56
N ARG A 76 24.67 -11.39 -4.74
CA ARG A 76 23.30 -11.80 -4.41
C ARG A 76 22.54 -10.62 -3.79
N SER A 77 21.25 -10.55 -4.12
CA SER A 77 20.36 -9.48 -3.64
C SER A 77 19.02 -10.00 -3.15
N ILE A 78 18.39 -9.28 -2.23
CA ILE A 78 16.99 -9.48 -1.82
C ILE A 78 16.26 -8.14 -1.75
N GLU A 79 15.04 -8.08 -2.29
CA GLU A 79 14.16 -6.92 -2.19
C GLU A 79 13.25 -7.06 -0.96
N ILE A 80 13.12 -5.98 -0.19
CA ILE A 80 12.26 -5.91 0.99
C ILE A 80 11.42 -4.62 0.96
N ASP A 81 10.21 -4.69 1.50
CA ASP A 81 9.23 -3.59 1.52
C ASP A 81 8.61 -3.33 2.90
N ARG A 82 9.16 -3.99 3.92
CA ARG A 82 8.72 -3.99 5.32
C ARG A 82 9.90 -4.31 6.23
N ASP A 83 9.68 -4.23 7.53
CA ASP A 83 10.66 -4.65 8.54
C ASP A 83 11.19 -6.05 8.22
N TRP A 84 12.50 -6.20 8.29
CA TRP A 84 13.20 -7.39 7.87
C TRP A 84 14.26 -7.75 8.91
N ASP A 85 14.45 -9.03 9.12
CA ASP A 85 15.53 -9.56 9.94
C ASP A 85 16.13 -10.82 9.30
N ALA A 86 17.38 -11.10 9.66
CA ALA A 86 18.13 -12.23 9.13
C ALA A 86 17.89 -13.52 9.93
N SER A 87 16.66 -13.77 10.42
CA SER A 87 16.28 -15.00 11.11
C SER A 87 15.36 -15.87 10.25
N GLY A 88 14.97 -17.06 10.75
CA GLY A 88 14.10 -17.99 10.03
C GLY A 88 14.60 -18.30 8.62
N ASP A 89 13.72 -18.11 7.62
CA ASP A 89 14.01 -18.35 6.21
C ASP A 89 15.08 -17.39 5.63
N GLN A 90 15.31 -16.25 6.30
CA GLN A 90 16.31 -15.26 5.92
C GLN A 90 17.68 -15.50 6.59
N ARG A 91 17.83 -16.58 7.37
CA ARG A 91 19.08 -16.88 8.11
C ARG A 91 20.32 -16.96 7.23
N ALA A 92 20.18 -17.31 5.95
CA ALA A 92 21.28 -17.30 5.00
C ALA A 92 21.91 -15.90 4.81
N TRP A 93 21.19 -14.83 5.11
CA TRP A 93 21.63 -13.43 5.02
C TRP A 93 22.27 -12.88 6.30
N ALA A 94 22.30 -13.66 7.39
CA ALA A 94 22.85 -13.21 8.66
C ALA A 94 24.32 -12.84 8.51
N GLY A 95 24.64 -11.56 8.79
CA GLY A 95 25.99 -11.03 8.66
C GLY A 95 26.52 -11.02 7.23
N ARG A 96 25.67 -10.67 6.25
CA ARG A 96 26.10 -10.57 4.84
C ARG A 96 25.78 -9.24 4.17
N VAL A 97 24.98 -8.38 4.79
CA VAL A 97 24.52 -7.14 4.11
C VAL A 97 25.67 -6.13 4.09
N SER A 98 26.11 -5.77 2.87
CA SER A 98 27.25 -4.88 2.64
C SER A 98 26.88 -3.61 1.87
N SER A 99 25.75 -3.62 1.15
CA SER A 99 25.16 -2.40 0.59
C SER A 99 23.64 -2.47 0.47
N ILE A 100 22.99 -1.30 0.49
CA ILE A 100 21.54 -1.15 0.49
C ILE A 100 21.17 -0.10 -0.56
N ARG A 101 20.39 -0.49 -1.56
CA ARG A 101 19.82 0.44 -2.53
C ARG A 101 18.40 0.80 -2.11
N VAL A 102 18.16 2.08 -1.87
CA VAL A 102 16.80 2.58 -1.67
C VAL A 102 16.17 2.76 -3.03
N VAL A 103 15.17 1.93 -3.31
CA VAL A 103 14.33 2.06 -4.50
C VAL A 103 13.15 2.91 -4.04
N GLN A 104 13.08 4.18 -4.45
CA GLN A 104 11.91 5.01 -4.12
C GLN A 104 10.65 4.28 -4.60
N GLY A 105 9.85 3.77 -3.66
CA GLY A 105 8.51 3.31 -3.95
C GLY A 105 7.69 4.51 -4.41
N PRO A 106 6.83 4.39 -5.45
CA PRO A 106 5.97 5.49 -5.81
C PRO A 106 5.09 5.85 -4.61
N GLN A 107 5.08 7.13 -4.22
CA GLN A 107 4.10 7.62 -3.27
C GLN A 107 2.74 7.57 -3.96
N LEU A 108 1.93 6.57 -3.62
CA LEU A 108 0.62 6.47 -4.21
C LEU A 108 -0.35 7.36 -3.44
N LEU A 109 -0.78 8.44 -4.10
CA LEU A 109 -1.95 9.17 -3.63
C LEU A 109 -3.12 8.18 -3.59
N SER A 110 -3.81 8.18 -2.46
CA SER A 110 -4.91 7.26 -2.19
C SER A 110 -6.16 8.05 -1.90
N PHE A 111 -7.20 7.83 -2.70
CA PHE A 111 -8.54 8.33 -2.44
C PHE A 111 -9.23 7.33 -1.52
N LEU A 112 -9.68 7.80 -0.36
CA LEU A 112 -10.35 6.97 0.64
C LEU A 112 -11.85 7.23 0.63
N PHE A 113 -12.62 6.17 0.70
CA PHE A 113 -14.07 6.23 0.80
C PHE A 113 -14.53 5.43 1.99
N SER A 114 -15.29 6.07 2.89
CA SER A 114 -16.05 5.34 3.89
C SER A 114 -17.02 4.43 3.15
N ALA A 115 -17.20 3.21 3.64
CA ALA A 115 -18.10 2.23 3.03
C ALA A 115 -19.22 1.92 4.00
N TYR A 116 -20.44 1.90 3.48
CA TYR A 116 -21.63 1.44 4.19
C TYR A 116 -22.36 0.43 3.32
N THR A 117 -22.84 -0.64 3.95
CA THR A 117 -23.66 -1.65 3.30
C THR A 117 -25.04 -1.72 3.95
N ARG A 118 -26.08 -1.90 3.14
CA ARG A 118 -27.45 -2.07 3.62
C ARG A 118 -27.94 -3.49 3.41
N TRP A 119 -28.48 -4.08 4.47
CA TRP A 119 -29.02 -5.44 4.46
C TRP A 119 -30.49 -5.45 4.02
N GLY A 120 -30.87 -6.42 3.17
CA GLY A 120 -32.25 -6.62 2.71
C GLY A 120 -33.18 -7.30 3.73
N GLY A 121 -32.66 -7.71 4.90
CA GLY A 121 -33.45 -8.28 5.99
C GLY A 121 -34.31 -7.24 6.75
N ASN A 122 -35.04 -7.71 7.76
CA ASN A 122 -36.16 -7.01 8.44
C ASN A 122 -35.88 -5.59 9.00
N SER A 123 -34.62 -5.14 9.08
CA SER A 123 -34.25 -3.82 9.60
C SER A 123 -33.83 -2.80 8.54
N GLY A 124 -33.37 -3.23 7.35
CA GLY A 124 -32.97 -2.31 6.27
C GLY A 124 -31.93 -1.25 6.66
N ARG A 125 -31.11 -1.50 7.69
CA ARG A 125 -30.19 -0.50 8.27
C ARG A 125 -28.85 -0.47 7.52
N TRP A 126 -28.29 0.73 7.39
CA TRP A 126 -26.92 0.94 6.92
C TRP A 126 -25.91 0.64 8.02
N GLU A 127 -24.87 -0.14 7.69
CA GLU A 127 -23.80 -0.53 8.61
C GLU A 127 -22.44 -0.18 8.03
N ARG A 128 -21.50 0.22 8.89
CA ARG A 128 -20.13 0.57 8.48
C ARG A 128 -19.41 -0.68 8.00
N SER A 129 -18.86 -0.62 6.78
CA SER A 129 -18.04 -1.65 6.16
C SER A 129 -16.57 -1.21 6.05
N GLN A 130 -15.71 -2.04 5.47
CA GLN A 130 -14.30 -1.69 5.21
C GLN A 130 -14.18 -0.67 4.08
N ASP A 131 -13.23 0.25 4.20
CA ASP A 131 -13.08 1.37 3.26
C ASP A 131 -12.66 0.92 1.86
N LEU A 132 -13.23 1.58 0.85
CA LEU A 132 -12.70 1.47 -0.50
C LEU A 132 -11.55 2.47 -0.64
N ARG A 133 -10.42 2.00 -1.17
CA ARG A 133 -9.25 2.80 -1.46
C ARG A 133 -8.87 2.68 -2.93
N ILE A 134 -8.66 3.81 -3.59
CA ILE A 134 -8.17 3.88 -4.97
C ILE A 134 -6.82 4.56 -4.96
N THR A 135 -5.80 3.91 -5.51
CA THR A 135 -4.44 4.46 -5.56
C THR A 135 -4.17 5.15 -6.90
N SER A 136 -3.22 6.09 -6.92
CA SER A 136 -2.76 6.75 -8.15
C SER A 136 -2.07 5.80 -9.15
N ALA A 137 -1.78 4.56 -8.77
CA ALA A 137 -1.35 3.49 -9.68
C ALA A 137 -2.52 2.77 -10.37
N GLY A 138 -3.76 3.20 -10.13
CA GLY A 138 -4.96 2.56 -10.65
C GLY A 138 -5.33 1.27 -9.91
N GLU A 139 -4.79 1.05 -8.70
CA GLU A 139 -5.15 -0.10 -7.88
C GLU A 139 -6.36 0.23 -7.01
N PHE A 140 -7.28 -0.72 -6.90
CA PHE A 140 -8.45 -0.64 -6.07
C PHE A 140 -8.31 -1.63 -4.92
N HIS A 141 -8.70 -1.21 -3.73
CA HIS A 141 -8.58 -1.98 -2.51
C HIS A 141 -9.87 -1.86 -1.71
N TRP A 142 -10.34 -2.96 -1.14
CA TRP A 142 -11.42 -2.99 -0.16
C TRP A 142 -10.83 -3.42 1.18
N GLY A 143 -10.80 -2.51 2.14
CA GLY A 143 -9.93 -2.62 3.31
C GLY A 143 -8.49 -2.88 2.88
N ASN A 144 -7.98 -4.07 3.21
CA ASN A 144 -6.62 -4.51 2.89
C ASN A 144 -6.55 -5.46 1.67
N THR A 145 -7.69 -5.78 1.07
CA THR A 145 -7.77 -6.72 -0.07
C THR A 145 -7.71 -5.94 -1.38
N ARG A 146 -6.72 -6.25 -2.21
CA ARG A 146 -6.64 -5.72 -3.58
C ARG A 146 -7.77 -6.33 -4.42
N LEU A 147 -8.51 -5.48 -5.12
CA LEU A 147 -9.51 -5.89 -6.09
C LEU A 147 -8.83 -6.19 -7.42
N HIS A 148 -9.13 -7.37 -7.98
CA HIS A 148 -8.63 -7.80 -9.28
C HIS A 148 -9.71 -7.60 -10.36
N ALA A 149 -9.28 -7.52 -11.63
CA ALA A 149 -10.17 -7.41 -12.79
C ALA A 149 -11.15 -6.22 -12.77
N VAL A 150 -10.70 -5.05 -12.30
CA VAL A 150 -11.52 -3.83 -12.31
C VAL A 150 -11.75 -3.36 -13.75
N ARG A 151 -13.00 -3.44 -14.23
CA ARG A 151 -13.44 -2.83 -15.48
C ARG A 151 -14.08 -1.49 -15.18
N VAL A 152 -13.69 -0.46 -15.92
CA VAL A 152 -14.29 0.87 -15.83
C VAL A 152 -15.09 1.13 -17.11
N ASP A 153 -16.39 1.34 -16.96
CA ASP A 153 -17.25 1.73 -18.07
C ASP A 153 -17.13 3.23 -18.38
N PRO A 154 -17.52 3.70 -19.59
CA PRO A 154 -17.42 5.10 -19.99
C PRO A 154 -18.17 6.09 -19.09
N ASP A 155 -19.13 5.59 -18.31
CA ASP A 155 -19.93 6.38 -17.38
C ASP A 155 -19.37 6.39 -15.95
N MET A 156 -18.10 5.98 -15.80
CA MET A 156 -17.35 5.88 -14.54
C MET A 156 -17.95 4.88 -13.54
N THR A 157 -18.58 3.83 -14.08
CA THR A 157 -18.99 2.67 -13.30
C THR A 157 -17.84 1.66 -13.23
N PHE A 158 -17.44 1.28 -12.02
CA PHE A 158 -16.37 0.33 -11.72
C PHE A 158 -16.99 -1.02 -11.39
N HIS A 159 -16.63 -2.05 -12.14
CA HIS A 159 -17.01 -3.44 -11.88
C HIS A 159 -15.77 -4.23 -11.48
N TRP A 160 -15.88 -5.11 -10.50
CA TRP A 160 -14.78 -6.00 -10.14
C TRP A 160 -15.27 -7.43 -9.87
N SER A 161 -14.35 -8.38 -10.02
CA SER A 161 -14.56 -9.80 -9.72
C SER A 161 -13.35 -10.31 -8.93
N MET A 162 -13.57 -10.91 -7.77
CA MET A 162 -12.48 -11.52 -7.00
C MET A 162 -12.26 -12.98 -7.43
N GLU A 163 -10.99 -13.39 -7.57
CA GLU A 163 -10.57 -14.65 -8.22
C GLU A 163 -10.75 -15.89 -7.31
N ASP A 164 -10.79 -15.70 -5.98
CA ASP A 164 -10.60 -16.81 -5.02
C ASP A 164 -11.88 -17.32 -4.31
N GLY A 165 -13.06 -17.13 -4.89
CA GLY A 165 -14.30 -17.80 -4.42
C GLY A 165 -14.85 -17.38 -3.05
N ASN A 166 -14.10 -16.62 -2.25
CA ASN A 166 -14.60 -15.84 -1.12
C ASN A 166 -15.08 -14.50 -1.67
N ALA A 167 -16.34 -14.49 -2.12
CA ALA A 167 -16.94 -13.40 -2.88
C ALA A 167 -16.69 -12.00 -2.27
N THR A 168 -16.40 -11.03 -3.12
CA THR A 168 -17.38 -9.97 -3.39
C THR A 168 -17.17 -9.43 -4.80
N ASN A 169 -18.01 -9.83 -5.75
CA ASN A 169 -18.16 -9.09 -7.00
C ASN A 169 -18.92 -7.80 -6.66
N GLY A 170 -18.66 -6.73 -7.38
CA GLY A 170 -19.41 -5.52 -7.12
C GLY A 170 -19.32 -4.52 -8.23
N CYS A 171 -20.19 -3.54 -8.12
CA CYS A 171 -20.30 -2.46 -9.05
C CYS A 171 -20.54 -1.18 -8.26
N VAL A 172 -19.67 -0.19 -8.42
CA VAL A 172 -19.85 1.13 -7.82
C VAL A 172 -19.69 2.21 -8.88
N ARG A 173 -20.51 3.25 -8.77
CA ARG A 173 -20.50 4.39 -9.67
C ARG A 173 -20.31 5.65 -8.86
N PHE A 174 -19.50 6.56 -9.40
CA PHE A 174 -19.43 7.92 -8.91
C PHE A 174 -20.67 8.70 -9.35
N VAL A 175 -21.41 9.21 -8.37
CA VAL A 175 -22.51 10.12 -8.58
C VAL A 175 -22.26 11.34 -7.69
N GLU A 176 -22.01 12.48 -8.32
CA GLU A 176 -21.66 13.74 -7.65
C GLU A 176 -20.37 13.62 -6.81
N ASP A 177 -20.48 13.41 -5.50
CA ASP A 177 -19.39 13.29 -4.52
C ASP A 177 -19.41 11.96 -3.75
N ARG A 178 -20.29 11.04 -4.15
CA ARG A 178 -20.51 9.76 -3.47
C ARG A 178 -20.29 8.59 -4.42
N LEU A 179 -19.79 7.51 -3.85
CA LEU A 179 -19.84 6.20 -4.50
C LEU A 179 -21.16 5.53 -4.12
N SER A 180 -21.82 4.93 -5.10
CA SER A 180 -23.04 4.16 -4.87
C SER A 180 -23.06 2.94 -5.77
N GLY A 181 -23.70 1.86 -5.32
CA GLY A 181 -23.84 0.66 -6.14
C GLY A 181 -24.17 -0.55 -5.29
N TRP A 182 -23.56 -1.69 -5.60
CA TRP A 182 -23.78 -2.93 -4.88
C TRP A 182 -22.52 -3.77 -4.76
N VAL A 183 -22.51 -4.63 -3.74
CA VAL A 183 -21.43 -5.59 -3.47
C VAL A 183 -22.03 -6.95 -3.11
N GLN A 184 -21.50 -8.03 -3.68
CA GLN A 184 -21.98 -9.40 -3.47
C GLN A 184 -21.36 -9.97 -2.19
N HIS A 185 -22.10 -10.08 -1.10
CA HIS A 185 -21.59 -10.71 0.12
C HIS A 185 -21.59 -12.26 0.01
N PRO A 186 -20.56 -12.98 0.50
CA PRO A 186 -20.46 -14.44 0.39
C PRO A 186 -21.65 -15.23 0.97
N GLY A 187 -22.24 -14.73 2.05
CA GLY A 187 -23.33 -15.41 2.75
C GLY A 187 -24.72 -14.81 2.54
N GLU A 188 -24.83 -13.62 1.96
CA GLU A 188 -26.05 -12.80 2.05
C GLU A 188 -26.59 -12.31 0.71
N GLY A 189 -25.85 -12.54 -0.38
CA GLY A 189 -26.26 -12.03 -1.69
C GLY A 189 -25.80 -10.58 -1.93
N PRO A 190 -26.38 -9.91 -2.95
CA PRO A 190 -26.05 -8.52 -3.25
C PRO A 190 -26.55 -7.57 -2.15
N LEU A 191 -25.67 -6.68 -1.69
CA LEU A 191 -25.95 -5.63 -0.71
C LEU A 191 -25.83 -4.25 -1.37
N ASP A 192 -26.72 -3.32 -1.03
CA ASP A 192 -26.55 -1.93 -1.46
C ASP A 192 -25.29 -1.34 -0.82
N PHE A 193 -24.53 -0.59 -1.60
CA PHE A 193 -23.31 0.06 -1.21
C PHE A 193 -23.43 1.58 -1.32
N GLN A 194 -22.93 2.28 -0.31
CA GLN A 194 -22.68 3.72 -0.36
C GLN A 194 -21.31 4.03 0.21
N GLY A 195 -20.63 5.01 -0.38
CA GLY A 195 -19.43 5.56 0.20
C GLY A 195 -19.24 7.05 0.01
N GLU A 196 -18.59 7.66 1.00
CA GLU A 196 -18.32 9.09 1.04
C GLU A 196 -16.83 9.34 0.94
N PHE A 197 -16.44 10.34 0.15
CA PHE A 197 -15.05 10.71 0.01
C PHE A 197 -14.50 11.29 1.32
N LEU A 198 -13.44 10.66 1.85
CA LEU A 198 -12.81 11.07 3.10
C LEU A 198 -11.59 12.00 2.88
N GLY A 199 -11.00 11.98 1.69
CA GLY A 199 -9.83 12.79 1.36
C GLY A 199 -8.75 12.02 0.59
N VAL A 200 -7.66 12.73 0.32
CA VAL A 200 -6.45 12.17 -0.30
C VAL A 200 -5.40 11.92 0.77
N SER A 201 -4.90 10.70 0.86
CA SER A 201 -3.75 10.37 1.71
C SER A 201 -2.53 9.97 0.88
N GLY A 202 -1.35 10.41 1.31
CA GLY A 202 -0.06 9.89 0.82
C GLY A 202 0.25 8.58 1.54
N SER A 203 -0.43 7.51 1.14
CA SER A 203 -0.39 6.25 1.87
C SER A 203 0.48 5.23 1.14
N ALA A 204 1.37 4.61 1.91
CA ALA A 204 1.97 3.35 1.56
C ALA A 204 0.93 2.20 1.64
N ASP A 205 1.18 1.07 0.99
CA ASP A 205 0.30 -0.11 1.02
C ASP A 205 -0.03 -0.55 2.48
N PRO A 206 -1.31 -0.63 2.92
CA PRO A 206 -1.70 -0.71 4.33
C PRO A 206 -1.71 -2.15 4.88
N ARG A 207 -0.89 -3.05 4.35
CA ARG A 207 -0.82 -4.44 4.86
C ARG A 207 -0.05 -4.52 6.18
N GLY A 208 -0.70 -4.11 7.27
CA GLY A 208 -0.44 -4.62 8.62
C GLY A 208 -0.64 -3.66 9.79
N SER A 209 -1.88 -3.27 10.13
CA SER A 209 -2.21 -2.87 11.50
C SER A 209 -3.09 -3.94 12.14
N ARG A 210 -2.46 -4.85 12.88
CA ARG A 210 -3.16 -5.66 13.90
C ARG A 210 -3.27 -4.80 15.16
N PHE A 211 -4.49 -4.46 15.55
CA PHE A 211 -4.82 -4.22 16.96
C PHE A 211 -5.16 -5.57 17.61
#